data_AF-A0A560VL97-F1
#
_entry.id   AF-A0A560VL97-F1
#
_cell.length_a   1.000
_cell.length_b   1.000
_cell.length_c   1.000
_cell.angle_alpha   90.00
_cell.angle_beta   90.00
_cell.angle_gamma   90.00
#
_symmetry.space_group_name_H-M   'P 1'
#
loop_
_entity.id
_entity.type
_entity.pdbx_description
1 polymer ?
#
loop_
_entity_poly.entity_id
_entity_poly.type
_entity_poly.pdbx_seq_one_letter_code
_entity_poly.pdbx_strand_id
1 'polypeptide(L)'
;MVVRALRFDRSARQVEREFQAYWDREGLPSMGTQGTRGRVLSGLDETCQYVLELQPGASGDTAHGLMSAMQLMPAAARRSIPESAAVLPAGRILSDIESRDPGRAGRTWVIALGGRAEDGASRYRGELRREGWKTMVSMAPPPARGARSSDAALAMQRGAYRLDAVFTEQMGQTTAVINVMESR
;
A
#
# COMPACT_ATOMS: atom_id res chain seq x y z
N MET A 1 11.04 -14.76 4.03
CA MET A 1 11.52 -14.61 5.42
C MET A 1 12.17 -15.92 5.83
N VAL A 2 13.36 -15.85 6.42
CA VAL A 2 14.09 -17.02 6.97
C VAL A 2 14.31 -16.79 8.44
N VAL A 3 14.16 -17.84 9.24
CA VAL A 3 14.39 -17.82 10.69
C VAL A 3 15.36 -18.95 11.07
N ARG A 4 16.28 -18.68 11.99
CA ARG A 4 17.28 -19.62 12.50
C ARG A 4 17.43 -19.46 14.00
N ALA A 5 17.33 -20.56 14.72
CA ALA A 5 17.73 -20.63 16.12
C ALA A 5 19.26 -20.76 16.19
N LEU A 6 19.87 -20.03 17.11
CA LEU A 6 21.31 -19.97 17.33
C LEU A 6 21.63 -20.22 18.80
N ARG A 7 22.82 -20.73 19.08
CA ARG A 7 23.35 -20.87 20.43
C ARG A 7 24.78 -20.33 20.45
N PHE A 8 25.08 -19.54 21.46
CA PHE A 8 26.39 -18.92 21.64
C PHE A 8 26.97 -19.34 22.99
N ASP A 9 28.27 -19.57 23.00
CA ASP A 9 29.11 -19.81 24.18
C ASP A 9 29.56 -18.51 24.86
N ARG A 10 28.85 -17.41 24.57
CA ARG A 10 29.09 -16.06 25.09
C ARG A 10 27.80 -15.46 25.64
N SER A 11 27.93 -14.50 26.56
CA SER A 11 26.78 -13.78 27.12
C SER A 11 26.03 -12.98 26.05
N ALA A 12 24.73 -12.76 26.25
CA ALA A 12 23.91 -11.98 25.31
C ALA A 12 24.49 -10.57 25.04
N ARG A 13 25.13 -9.94 26.04
CA ARG A 13 25.82 -8.65 25.89
C ARG A 13 27.03 -8.73 24.97
N GLN A 14 27.81 -9.80 25.07
CA GLN A 14 28.98 -9.99 24.21
C GLN A 14 28.54 -10.25 22.78
N VAL A 15 27.54 -11.11 22.58
CA VAL A 15 27.00 -11.42 21.24
C VAL A 15 26.43 -10.17 20.59
N GLU A 16 25.63 -9.37 21.31
CA GLU A 16 25.10 -8.09 20.81
C GLU A 16 26.23 -7.17 20.32
N ARG A 17 27.27 -6.96 21.14
CA ARG A 17 28.40 -6.08 20.75
C ARG A 17 29.13 -6.57 19.50
N GLU A 18 29.33 -7.87 19.36
CA GLU A 18 30.03 -8.45 18.20
C GLU A 18 29.18 -8.29 16.92
N PHE A 19 27.87 -8.52 17.00
CA PHE A 19 26.97 -8.29 15.87
C PHE A 19 26.88 -6.82 15.48
N GLN A 20 26.82 -5.92 16.47
CA GLN A 20 26.81 -4.48 16.22
C GLN A 20 28.12 -4.01 15.60
N ALA A 21 29.27 -4.45 16.12
CA ALA A 21 30.57 -4.15 15.53
C ALA A 21 30.73 -4.70 14.11
N TYR A 22 30.14 -5.87 13.82
CA TYR A 22 30.08 -6.40 12.47
C TYR A 22 29.24 -5.50 11.55
N TRP A 23 28.00 -5.18 11.93
CA TRP A 23 27.12 -4.36 11.10
C TRP A 23 27.65 -2.93 10.90
N ASP A 24 28.25 -2.32 11.92
CA ASP A 24 28.87 -1.00 11.80
C ASP A 24 30.04 -1.00 10.79
N ARG A 25 30.86 -2.06 10.80
CA ARG A 25 31.94 -2.26 9.82
C ARG A 25 31.43 -2.42 8.40
N GLU A 26 30.32 -3.13 8.23
CA GLU A 26 29.68 -3.33 6.94
C GLU A 26 28.83 -2.13 6.49
N GLY A 27 28.74 -1.07 7.31
CA GLY A 27 27.97 0.14 7.01
C GLY A 27 26.46 -0.05 7.09
N LEU A 28 25.97 -1.09 7.77
CA LEU A 28 24.55 -1.33 7.97
C LEU A 28 24.03 -0.48 9.14
N PRO A 29 23.01 0.37 8.92
CA PRO A 29 22.28 1.00 10.02
C PRO A 29 21.77 -0.06 10.99
N SER A 30 22.18 0.04 12.25
CA SER A 30 21.82 -0.93 13.29
C SER A 30 21.29 -0.25 14.55
N MET A 31 20.40 -0.94 15.26
CA MET A 31 19.88 -0.52 16.55
C MET A 31 19.78 -1.72 17.48
N GLY A 32 20.27 -1.56 18.71
CA GLY A 32 20.13 -2.53 19.80
C GLY A 32 19.22 -1.99 20.90
N THR A 33 18.35 -2.83 21.46
CA THR A 33 17.51 -2.50 22.61
C THR A 33 17.46 -3.63 23.62
N GLN A 34 17.41 -3.27 24.90
CA GLN A 34 17.21 -4.20 26.00
C GLN A 34 15.72 -4.22 26.37
N GLY A 35 15.08 -5.37 26.19
CA GLY A 35 13.71 -5.62 26.64
C GLY A 35 13.65 -6.51 27.89
N THR A 36 12.44 -6.81 28.33
CA THR A 36 12.16 -7.69 29.49
C THR A 36 12.48 -9.17 29.21
N ARG A 37 12.47 -9.58 27.94
CA ARG A 37 12.72 -10.97 27.52
C ARG A 37 14.14 -11.23 27.03
N GLY A 38 14.97 -10.19 26.91
CA GLY A 38 16.29 -10.31 26.30
C GLY A 38 16.71 -9.04 25.56
N ARG A 39 17.76 -9.16 24.74
CA ARG A 39 18.25 -8.10 23.86
C ARG A 39 17.71 -8.32 22.46
N VAL A 40 17.40 -7.24 21.75
CA VAL A 40 16.98 -7.29 20.36
C VAL A 40 17.87 -6.35 19.58
N LEU A 41 18.47 -6.87 18.51
CA LEU A 41 19.20 -6.07 17.55
C LEU A 41 18.46 -6.10 16.22
N SER A 42 18.40 -4.97 15.55
CA SER A 42 17.92 -4.84 14.18
C SER A 42 19.00 -4.22 13.30
N GLY A 43 19.21 -4.78 12.12
CA GLY A 43 20.07 -4.23 11.07
C GLY A 43 19.29 -4.15 9.76
N LEU A 44 19.67 -3.21 8.90
CA LEU A 44 19.02 -3.01 7.60
C LEU A 44 20.07 -2.83 6.51
N ASP A 45 19.91 -3.51 5.38
CA ASP A 45 20.55 -3.14 4.12
C ASP A 45 19.51 -2.79 3.05
N GLU A 46 19.95 -2.52 1.82
CA GLU A 46 19.06 -2.15 0.70
C GLU A 46 18.03 -3.23 0.34
N THR A 47 18.27 -4.48 0.73
CA THR A 47 17.54 -5.67 0.29
C THR A 47 16.91 -6.46 1.42
N CYS A 48 17.38 -6.31 2.66
CA CYS A 48 17.01 -7.16 3.78
C CYS A 48 16.95 -6.38 5.11
N GLN A 49 15.92 -6.70 5.89
CA GLN A 49 15.88 -6.42 7.31
C GLN A 49 16.32 -7.65 8.09
N TYR A 50 17.19 -7.43 9.06
CA TYR A 50 17.72 -8.44 9.97
C TYR A 50 17.24 -8.15 11.39
N VAL A 51 16.80 -9.17 12.11
CA VAL A 51 16.49 -9.07 13.55
C VAL A 51 17.13 -10.24 14.28
N LEU A 52 17.91 -9.93 15.31
CA LEU A 52 18.51 -10.91 16.23
C LEU A 52 17.94 -10.68 17.63
N GLU A 53 17.18 -11.65 18.13
CA GLU A 53 16.73 -11.69 19.52
C GLU A 53 17.67 -12.58 20.32
N LEU A 54 18.17 -12.10 21.46
CA LEU A 54 19.10 -12.80 22.35
C LEU A 54 18.51 -12.93 23.75
N GLN A 55 18.44 -14.17 24.22
CA GLN A 55 18.05 -14.51 25.60
C GLN A 55 19.27 -15.05 26.35
N PRO A 56 19.48 -14.67 27.62
CA PRO A 56 20.54 -15.27 28.42
C PRO A 56 20.27 -16.76 28.63
N GLY A 57 21.32 -17.57 28.56
CA GLY A 57 21.28 -18.98 28.94
C GLY A 57 21.23 -19.15 30.47
N ALA A 58 21.08 -20.39 30.94
CA ALA A 58 20.86 -20.69 32.36
C ALA A 58 21.94 -20.13 33.32
N SER A 59 23.19 -20.05 32.87
CA SER A 59 24.30 -19.48 33.66
C SER A 59 24.57 -18.00 33.40
N GLY A 60 23.88 -17.36 32.45
CA GLY A 60 24.14 -15.98 32.00
C GLY A 60 25.38 -15.80 31.10
N ASP A 61 26.31 -16.76 31.11
CA ASP A 61 27.53 -16.75 30.28
C ASP A 61 27.33 -17.28 28.86
N THR A 62 26.15 -17.84 28.58
CA THR A 62 25.76 -18.32 27.26
C THR A 62 24.53 -17.55 26.79
N ALA A 63 24.22 -17.63 25.50
CA ALA A 63 23.03 -17.00 24.94
C ALA A 63 22.34 -17.92 23.93
N HIS A 64 21.01 -17.83 23.92
CA HIS A 64 20.17 -18.40 22.87
C HIS A 64 19.69 -17.27 21.97
N GLY A 65 19.84 -17.45 20.67
CA GLY A 65 19.49 -16.47 19.66
C GLY A 65 18.36 -16.94 18.76
N LEU A 66 17.51 -16.02 18.33
CA LEU A 66 16.65 -16.20 17.16
C LEU A 66 17.02 -15.14 16.14
N MET A 67 17.61 -15.56 15.03
CA MET A 67 17.93 -14.68 13.90
C MET A 67 16.84 -14.81 12.85
N SER A 68 16.31 -13.68 12.40
CA SER A 68 15.42 -13.60 11.26
C SER A 68 15.97 -12.65 10.21
N ALA A 69 15.81 -13.05 8.95
CA ALA A 69 16.10 -12.22 7.79
C ALA A 69 14.84 -12.14 6.93
N MET A 70 14.38 -10.92 6.69
CA MET A 70 13.28 -10.63 5.79
C MET A 70 13.84 -9.85 4.61
N GLN A 71 13.69 -10.39 3.40
CA GLN A 71 13.94 -9.62 2.20
C GLN A 71 12.95 -8.44 2.20
N LEU A 72 13.48 -7.23 2.24
CA LEU A 72 12.76 -6.06 1.80
C LEU A 72 12.47 -6.31 0.33
N MET A 73 11.20 -6.37 -0.06
CA MET A 73 10.92 -6.48 -1.48
C MET A 73 11.63 -5.30 -2.17
N PRO A 74 12.39 -5.54 -3.25
CA PRO A 74 12.76 -4.45 -4.14
C PRO A 74 11.49 -3.68 -4.42
N ALA A 75 11.55 -2.35 -4.59
CA ALA A 75 10.42 -1.57 -5.08
C ALA A 75 9.86 -2.30 -6.31
N ALA A 76 8.80 -3.09 -6.13
CA ALA A 76 8.38 -4.07 -7.12
C ALA A 76 8.14 -3.29 -8.40
N ALA A 77 8.89 -3.62 -9.47
CA ALA A 77 9.01 -2.86 -10.73
C ALA A 77 7.95 -1.77 -10.80
N ARG A 78 8.28 -0.56 -10.30
CA ARG A 78 7.34 0.46 -9.78
C ARG A 78 5.98 0.35 -10.48
N ARG A 79 5.06 -0.45 -9.91
CA ARG A 79 3.73 -0.57 -10.51
C ARG A 79 3.09 0.80 -10.40
N SER A 80 2.61 1.30 -11.52
CA SER A 80 2.04 2.63 -11.63
C SER A 80 0.88 2.56 -12.59
N ILE A 81 -0.20 3.25 -12.27
CA ILE A 81 -1.34 3.38 -13.16
C ILE A 81 -1.03 4.55 -14.11
N PRO A 82 -0.79 4.29 -15.41
CA PRO A 82 -0.54 5.37 -16.35
C PRO A 82 -1.76 6.28 -16.44
N GLU A 83 -1.57 7.55 -16.78
CA GLU A 83 -2.69 8.50 -16.98
C GLU A 83 -3.67 8.01 -18.04
N SER A 84 -3.17 7.29 -19.04
CA SER A 84 -3.96 6.68 -20.10
C SER A 84 -4.71 5.40 -19.67
N ALA A 85 -4.62 4.97 -18.42
CA ALA A 85 -5.27 3.74 -17.96
C ALA A 85 -6.79 3.82 -18.12
N ALA A 86 -7.38 4.98 -17.92
CA ALA A 86 -8.78 5.29 -18.20
C ALA A 86 -8.89 6.70 -18.81
N VAL A 87 -9.80 6.88 -19.77
CA VAL A 87 -10.25 8.23 -20.14
C VAL A 87 -10.90 8.87 -18.93
N LEU A 88 -10.70 10.16 -18.70
CA LEU A 88 -11.35 10.92 -17.63
C LEU A 88 -12.53 11.72 -18.20
N PRO A 89 -13.61 11.93 -17.43
CA PRO A 89 -14.72 12.76 -17.87
C PRO A 89 -14.26 14.22 -18.02
N ALA A 90 -14.83 14.93 -18.98
CA ALA A 90 -14.55 16.34 -19.20
C ALA A 90 -14.95 17.19 -17.97
N GLY A 91 -13.95 17.76 -17.29
CA GLY A 91 -14.11 18.55 -16.09
C GLY A 91 -12.80 19.09 -15.55
N ARG A 92 -12.84 19.74 -14.39
CA ARG A 92 -11.63 20.27 -13.73
C ARG A 92 -11.12 19.29 -12.70
N ILE A 93 -9.92 18.78 -12.89
CA ILE A 93 -9.24 17.94 -11.90
C ILE A 93 -8.95 18.78 -10.65
N LEU A 94 -9.49 18.35 -9.51
CA LEU A 94 -9.26 18.94 -8.20
C LEU A 94 -8.10 18.26 -7.47
N SER A 95 -7.96 16.95 -7.66
CA SER A 95 -6.93 16.13 -7.03
C SER A 95 -6.59 14.94 -7.92
N ASP A 96 -5.32 14.56 -7.91
CA ASP A 96 -4.79 13.37 -8.58
C ASP A 96 -3.77 12.73 -7.65
N ILE A 97 -4.10 11.53 -7.16
CA ILE A 97 -3.31 10.83 -6.14
C ILE A 97 -3.03 9.42 -6.63
N GLU A 98 -1.75 9.08 -6.74
CA GLU A 98 -1.31 7.71 -6.96
C GLU A 98 -1.02 7.04 -5.61
N SER A 99 -1.65 5.88 -5.37
CA SER A 99 -1.36 5.01 -4.24
C SER A 99 -0.51 3.82 -4.68
N ARG A 100 0.49 3.49 -3.87
CA ARG A 100 1.47 2.43 -4.15
C ARG A 100 1.59 1.52 -2.93
N ASP A 101 1.00 0.34 -3.03
CA ASP A 101 1.07 -0.70 -2.02
C ASP A 101 1.98 -1.85 -2.50
N PRO A 102 2.54 -2.69 -1.61
CA PRO A 102 3.30 -3.87 -2.01
C PRO A 102 2.51 -4.77 -2.97
N GLY A 103 2.93 -4.79 -4.24
CA GLY A 103 2.32 -5.59 -5.31
C GLY A 103 1.02 -5.03 -5.90
N ARG A 104 0.64 -3.78 -5.59
CA ARG A 104 -0.57 -3.13 -6.13
C ARG A 104 -0.32 -1.64 -6.39
N ALA A 105 -0.91 -1.12 -7.46
CA ALA A 105 -0.96 0.31 -7.74
C ALA A 105 -2.41 0.74 -7.94
N GLY A 106 -2.70 1.96 -7.52
CA GLY A 106 -3.98 2.62 -7.76
C GLY A 106 -3.78 4.10 -8.06
N ARG A 107 -4.71 4.72 -8.79
CA ARG A 107 -4.73 6.16 -8.99
C ARG A 107 -6.15 6.67 -8.84
N THR A 108 -6.30 7.71 -8.02
CA THR A 108 -7.56 8.34 -7.71
C THR A 108 -7.58 9.76 -8.25
N TRP A 109 -8.59 10.06 -9.06
CA TRP A 109 -8.90 11.42 -9.49
C TRP A 109 -10.14 11.93 -8.78
N VAL A 110 -10.09 13.18 -8.34
CA VAL A 110 -11.25 13.95 -7.90
C VAL A 110 -11.49 15.04 -8.94
N ILE A 111 -12.66 15.06 -9.56
CA ILE A 111 -12.97 15.91 -10.70
C ILE A 111 -14.26 16.68 -10.43
N ALA A 112 -14.21 18.00 -10.58
CA ALA A 112 -15.40 18.84 -10.60
C ALA A 112 -16.05 18.77 -12.00
N LEU A 113 -17.33 18.37 -12.03
CA LEU A 113 -18.17 18.24 -13.22
C LEU A 113 -19.37 19.18 -13.15
N GLY A 114 -19.76 19.77 -14.28
CA GLY A 114 -21.02 20.50 -14.39
C GLY A 114 -22.21 19.55 -14.54
N GLY A 115 -23.39 20.00 -14.10
CA GLY A 115 -24.65 19.26 -14.26
C GLY A 115 -24.89 18.21 -13.17
N ARG A 116 -25.84 17.31 -13.44
CA ARG A 116 -26.31 16.30 -12.48
C ARG A 116 -25.41 15.08 -12.42
N ALA A 117 -25.31 14.47 -11.24
CA ALA A 117 -24.42 13.33 -11.03
C ALA A 117 -24.81 12.10 -11.86
N GLU A 118 -26.11 11.80 -12.02
CA GLU A 118 -26.60 10.71 -12.88
C GLU A 118 -26.24 10.90 -14.36
N ASP A 119 -26.36 12.12 -14.88
CA ASP A 119 -26.03 12.47 -16.26
C ASP A 119 -24.51 12.30 -16.50
N GLY A 120 -23.71 12.81 -15.56
CA GLY A 120 -22.26 12.65 -15.55
C GLY A 120 -21.84 11.18 -15.54
N ALA A 121 -22.43 10.38 -14.67
CA ALA A 121 -22.16 8.94 -14.56
C ALA A 121 -22.56 8.19 -15.84
N SER A 122 -23.73 8.49 -16.42
CA SER A 122 -24.21 7.85 -17.64
C SER A 122 -23.32 8.18 -18.85
N ARG A 123 -22.93 9.45 -19.00
CA ARG A 123 -22.00 9.91 -20.04
C ARG A 123 -20.64 9.23 -19.91
N TYR A 124 -20.07 9.25 -18.71
CA TYR A 124 -18.76 8.67 -18.44
C TYR A 124 -18.73 7.16 -18.67
N ARG A 125 -19.78 6.44 -18.23
CA ARG A 125 -19.96 5.02 -18.55
C ARG A 125 -19.98 4.78 -20.07
N GLY A 126 -20.62 5.67 -20.83
CA GLY A 126 -20.63 5.61 -22.30
C GLY A 126 -19.25 5.77 -22.92
N GLU A 127 -18.44 6.71 -22.41
CA GLU A 127 -17.04 6.91 -22.82
C GLU A 127 -16.19 5.69 -22.52
N LEU A 128 -16.23 5.18 -21.29
CA LEU A 128 -15.50 3.97 -20.89
C LEU A 128 -15.90 2.76 -21.73
N ARG A 129 -17.19 2.57 -22.05
CA ARG A 129 -17.64 1.48 -22.92
C ARG A 129 -17.04 1.57 -24.33
N ARG A 130 -16.90 2.77 -24.90
CA ARG A 130 -16.23 2.97 -26.20
C ARG A 130 -14.75 2.60 -26.14
N GLU A 131 -14.11 2.81 -24.99
CA GLU A 131 -12.72 2.43 -24.69
C GLU A 131 -12.55 0.94 -24.30
N GLY A 132 -13.60 0.12 -24.46
CA GLY A 132 -13.56 -1.33 -24.22
C GLY A 132 -13.75 -1.75 -22.76
N TRP A 133 -14.16 -0.84 -21.88
CA TRP A 133 -14.51 -1.20 -20.50
C TRP A 133 -15.86 -1.90 -20.42
N LYS A 134 -15.92 -2.93 -19.57
CA LYS A 134 -17.13 -3.71 -19.28
C LYS A 134 -17.72 -3.28 -17.95
N THR A 135 -19.02 -3.00 -17.91
CA THR A 135 -19.72 -2.68 -16.66
C THR A 135 -19.82 -3.92 -15.78
N MET A 136 -19.32 -3.82 -14.55
CA MET A 136 -19.47 -4.85 -13.52
C MET A 136 -20.67 -4.55 -12.63
N VAL A 137 -20.80 -3.30 -12.19
CA VAL A 137 -21.91 -2.82 -11.35
C VAL A 137 -22.25 -1.38 -11.76
N SER A 138 -23.54 -1.04 -11.75
CA SER A 138 -24.02 0.34 -11.91
C SER A 138 -25.22 0.50 -10.98
N MET A 139 -25.09 1.31 -9.94
CA MET A 139 -26.11 1.47 -8.90
C MET A 139 -26.13 2.91 -8.38
N ALA A 140 -27.26 3.35 -7.84
CA ALA A 140 -27.26 4.48 -6.92
C ALA A 140 -26.52 4.05 -5.63
N PRO A 141 -25.54 4.81 -5.11
CA PRO A 141 -24.92 4.51 -3.83
C PRO A 141 -25.99 4.61 -2.72
N PRO A 142 -25.86 3.83 -1.63
CA PRO A 142 -26.80 3.91 -0.52
C PRO A 142 -26.80 5.35 0.03
N PRO A 143 -27.97 5.91 0.39
CA PRO A 143 -28.05 7.27 0.87
C PRO A 143 -27.21 7.42 2.14
N ALA A 144 -26.11 8.17 2.05
CA ALA A 144 -25.43 8.64 3.25
C ALA A 144 -26.41 9.53 4.05
N ARG A 145 -26.29 9.58 5.38
CA ARG A 145 -27.09 10.51 6.19
C ARG A 145 -26.89 11.94 5.66
N GLY A 146 -27.89 12.48 4.96
CA GLY A 146 -27.85 13.80 4.33
C GLY A 146 -27.67 13.83 2.81
N ALA A 147 -27.45 12.70 2.14
CA ALA A 147 -27.35 12.63 0.68
C ALA A 147 -28.74 12.69 0.03
N ARG A 148 -28.93 13.62 -0.92
CA ARG A 148 -30.12 13.65 -1.77
C ARG A 148 -29.94 12.65 -2.92
N SER A 149 -31.06 12.16 -3.43
CA SER A 149 -31.23 11.01 -4.33
C SER A 149 -30.70 11.17 -5.77
N SER A 150 -29.53 11.78 -5.97
CA SER A 150 -28.94 12.01 -7.30
C SER A 150 -27.51 11.49 -7.44
N ASP A 151 -26.94 10.91 -6.39
CA ASP A 151 -25.61 10.31 -6.44
C ASP A 151 -25.63 9.04 -7.32
N ALA A 152 -24.51 8.75 -7.98
CA ALA A 152 -24.39 7.59 -8.87
C ALA A 152 -23.04 6.89 -8.67
N ALA A 153 -23.04 5.55 -8.73
CA ALA A 153 -21.84 4.73 -8.61
C ALA A 153 -21.71 3.76 -9.78
N LEU A 154 -20.47 3.56 -10.22
CA LEU A 154 -20.11 2.76 -11.38
C LEU A 154 -18.87 1.94 -11.07
N ALA A 155 -18.91 0.63 -11.34
CA ALA A 155 -17.74 -0.23 -11.34
C ALA A 155 -17.57 -0.87 -12.72
N MET A 156 -16.38 -0.78 -13.30
CA MET A 156 -16.05 -1.31 -14.62
C MET A 156 -14.69 -2.02 -14.62
N GLN A 157 -14.46 -2.85 -15.64
CA GLN A 157 -13.21 -3.57 -15.81
C GLN A 157 -12.75 -3.56 -17.28
N ARG A 158 -11.44 -3.43 -17.51
CA ARG A 158 -10.78 -3.57 -18.82
C ARG A 158 -9.43 -4.26 -18.65
N GLY A 159 -9.32 -5.50 -19.12
CA GLY A 159 -8.11 -6.31 -18.95
C GLY A 159 -7.74 -6.45 -17.47
N ALA A 160 -6.50 -6.06 -17.14
CA ALA A 160 -5.96 -6.06 -15.78
C ALA A 160 -6.35 -4.81 -14.96
N TYR A 161 -7.26 -3.96 -15.42
CA TYR A 161 -7.66 -2.76 -14.69
C TYR A 161 -9.11 -2.84 -14.24
N ARG A 162 -9.35 -2.46 -12.99
CA ARG A 162 -10.66 -2.19 -12.41
C ARG A 162 -10.80 -0.69 -12.16
N LEU A 163 -11.98 -0.16 -12.42
CA LEU A 163 -12.35 1.22 -12.19
C LEU A 163 -13.59 1.26 -11.32
N ASP A 164 -13.54 1.99 -10.23
CA ASP A 164 -14.71 2.32 -9.40
C ASP A 164 -14.86 3.86 -9.44
N ALA A 165 -16.07 4.35 -9.69
CA ALA A 165 -16.37 5.78 -9.75
C ALA A 165 -17.64 6.11 -8.97
N VAL A 166 -17.60 7.21 -8.23
CA VAL A 166 -18.75 7.75 -7.50
C VAL A 166 -18.93 9.21 -7.89
N PHE A 167 -20.17 9.58 -8.17
CA PHE A 167 -20.60 10.92 -8.56
C PHE A 167 -21.52 11.44 -7.46
N THR A 168 -21.14 12.54 -6.84
CA THR A 168 -21.94 13.19 -5.80
C THR A 168 -22.35 14.59 -6.25
N GLU A 169 -23.62 14.94 -6.06
CA GLU A 169 -24.14 16.25 -6.42
C GLU A 169 -24.38 17.10 -5.18
N GLN A 170 -23.80 18.30 -5.15
CA GLN A 170 -24.05 19.29 -4.11
C GLN A 170 -24.25 20.67 -4.75
N MET A 171 -25.43 21.27 -4.51
CA MET A 171 -25.78 22.63 -4.97
C MET A 171 -25.60 22.83 -6.49
N GLY A 172 -25.96 21.83 -7.31
CA GLY A 172 -25.87 21.89 -8.78
C GLY A 172 -24.46 21.70 -9.36
N GLN A 173 -23.48 21.43 -8.50
CA GLN A 173 -22.12 21.04 -8.86
C GLN A 173 -21.93 19.56 -8.56
N THR A 174 -21.44 18.79 -9.53
CA THR A 174 -21.09 17.38 -9.34
C THR A 174 -19.60 17.25 -9.03
N THR A 175 -19.26 16.37 -8.10
CA THR A 175 -17.89 15.88 -7.88
C THR A 175 -17.84 14.41 -8.23
N ALA A 176 -16.89 14.02 -9.08
CA ALA A 176 -16.60 12.63 -9.39
C ALA A 176 -15.32 12.20 -8.68
N VAL A 177 -15.37 11.09 -7.95
CA VAL A 177 -14.21 10.38 -7.43
C VAL A 177 -14.03 9.13 -8.27
N ILE A 178 -12.91 9.01 -8.97
CA ILE A 178 -12.62 7.90 -9.88
C ILE A 178 -11.35 7.21 -9.39
N ASN A 179 -11.44 5.95 -9.04
CA ASN A 179 -10.32 5.13 -8.61
C ASN A 179 -10.06 4.03 -9.64
N VAL A 180 -8.85 3.95 -10.15
CA VAL A 180 -8.39 2.88 -11.05
C VAL A 180 -7.32 2.07 -10.35
N MET A 181 -7.44 0.75 -10.40
CA MET A 181 -6.52 -0.20 -9.75
C MET A 181 -6.17 -1.34 -10.70
N GLU A 182 -4.99 -1.93 -10.54
CA GLU A 182 -4.69 -3.23 -11.14
C GLU A 182 -5.53 -4.34 -10.47
N SER A 183 -6.33 -5.07 -11.25
CA SER A 183 -6.96 -6.32 -10.84
C SER A 183 -5.92 -7.44 -10.81
N ARG A 184 -5.89 -8.21 -9.72
CA ARG A 184 -5.03 -9.39 -9.58
C ARG A 184 -5.34 -10.48 -10.60
#